data_AF-A0A3B9VEC9-F1
#
_entry.id   AF-A0A3B9VEC9-F1
#
_cell.length_a   1.000
_cell.length_b   1.000
_cell.length_c   1.000
_cell.angle_alpha   90.00
_cell.angle_beta   90.00
_cell.angle_gamma   90.00
#
_symmetry.space_group_name_H-M   'P 1'
#
loop_
_entity.id
_entity.type
_entity.pdbx_description
1 polymer ?
#
loop_
_entity_poly.entity_id
_entity_poly.type
_entity_poly.pdbx_seq_one_letter_code
_entity_poly.pdbx_strand_id
1 'polypeptide(L)'
;MHYRHKNTVTLVNDVALFLSVFVALFLATTSILFLAEEKKQRLELVNNLKSVSQAYYAYYLDTSTELPLIDNGNNWEVNPVPLVSDSTIGWQGPYVSFPIKENGVSLGFNGFDHLTLARATNQKWNSLKDLEQASCYNIKQEDKKCYTWIVLRAGDKLVDKLAVYLEDYINEEKNIEDGKVRASDDYKYLFVELGLSDVNR
;
A
#
# COMPACT_ATOMS: atom_id res chain seq x y z
N MET A 1 68.11 -36.90 -16.32
CA MET A 1 67.23 -35.74 -16.61
C MET A 1 65.81 -36.08 -16.21
N HIS A 2 65.40 -35.80 -14.97
CA HIS A 2 64.01 -35.97 -14.53
C HIS A 2 63.71 -34.97 -13.45
N TYR A 3 63.26 -33.78 -13.85
CA TYR A 3 62.70 -32.79 -12.94
C TYR A 3 61.75 -31.89 -13.71
N ARG A 4 60.67 -31.49 -13.05
CA ARG A 4 59.56 -30.61 -13.48
C ARG A 4 58.33 -31.32 -14.04
N HIS A 5 57.46 -31.78 -13.14
CA HIS A 5 56.02 -31.79 -13.42
C HIS A 5 55.09 -31.57 -12.22
N LYS A 6 55.60 -31.30 -11.00
CA LYS A 6 54.77 -31.21 -9.77
C LYS A 6 54.19 -29.82 -9.43
N ASN A 7 54.64 -28.73 -10.06
CA ASN A 7 54.23 -27.37 -9.63
C ASN A 7 52.95 -26.84 -10.29
N THR A 8 52.46 -27.44 -11.37
CA THR A 8 51.24 -26.99 -12.05
C THR A 8 49.96 -27.45 -11.34
N VAL A 9 50.02 -28.56 -10.60
CA VAL A 9 48.84 -29.14 -9.92
C VAL A 9 48.43 -28.30 -8.71
N THR A 10 49.37 -27.68 -7.99
CA THR A 10 49.05 -26.82 -6.84
C THR A 10 48.40 -25.50 -7.27
N LEU A 11 48.86 -24.90 -8.36
CA LEU A 11 48.33 -23.63 -8.86
C LEU A 11 46.85 -23.73 -9.31
N VAL A 12 46.47 -24.86 -9.93
CA VAL A 12 45.10 -25.09 -10.40
C VAL A 12 44.14 -25.25 -9.23
N ASN A 13 44.57 -25.94 -8.16
CA ASN A 13 43.74 -26.13 -6.96
C ASN A 13 43.50 -24.82 -6.21
N ASP A 14 44.52 -23.97 -6.10
CA ASP A 14 44.37 -22.67 -5.45
C ASP A 14 43.40 -21.77 -6.23
N VAL A 15 43.51 -21.71 -7.56
CA VAL A 15 42.60 -20.94 -8.42
C VAL A 15 41.14 -21.42 -8.28
N ALA A 16 40.91 -22.73 -8.22
CA ALA A 16 39.57 -23.28 -8.03
C ALA A 16 38.99 -22.94 -6.64
N LEU A 17 39.82 -22.97 -5.59
CA LEU A 17 39.41 -22.60 -4.25
C LEU A 17 39.06 -21.12 -4.17
N PHE A 18 39.89 -20.22 -4.73
CA PHE A 18 39.58 -18.79 -4.80
C PHE A 18 38.30 -18.51 -5.60
N LEU A 19 38.11 -19.17 -6.74
CA LEU A 19 36.90 -19.00 -7.55
C LEU A 19 35.64 -19.43 -6.80
N SER A 20 35.68 -20.55 -6.08
CA SER A 20 34.52 -21.03 -5.31
C SER A 20 34.13 -20.09 -4.17
N VAL A 21 35.12 -19.52 -3.46
CA VAL A 21 34.89 -18.50 -2.42
C VAL A 21 34.28 -17.24 -3.04
N PHE A 22 34.78 -16.78 -4.19
CA PHE A 22 34.24 -15.59 -4.85
C PHE A 22 32.79 -15.80 -5.33
N VAL A 23 32.49 -16.97 -5.89
CA VAL A 23 31.12 -17.33 -6.30
C VAL A 23 30.18 -17.37 -5.09
N ALA A 24 30.60 -17.99 -3.98
CA ALA A 24 29.80 -18.03 -2.76
C ALA A 24 29.53 -16.63 -2.18
N LEU A 25 30.55 -15.77 -2.14
CA LEU A 25 30.40 -14.38 -1.71
C LEU A 25 29.46 -13.59 -2.63
N PHE A 26 29.59 -13.76 -3.94
CA PHE A 26 28.71 -13.11 -4.90
C PHE A 26 27.24 -13.51 -4.69
N LEU A 27 26.95 -14.81 -4.56
CA LEU A 27 25.60 -15.32 -4.29
C LEU A 27 25.02 -14.81 -2.97
N ALA A 28 25.84 -14.72 -1.92
CA ALA A 28 25.43 -14.16 -0.64
C ALA A 28 25.06 -12.68 -0.78
N THR A 29 25.88 -11.87 -1.48
CA THR A 29 25.61 -10.45 -1.68
C THR A 29 24.36 -10.17 -2.51
N THR A 30 24.09 -10.98 -3.55
CA THR A 30 22.87 -10.83 -4.37
C THR A 30 21.60 -11.08 -3.57
N SER A 31 21.65 -12.05 -2.65
CA SER A 31 20.50 -12.39 -1.79
C SER A 31 20.21 -11.27 -0.79
N ILE A 32 21.25 -10.67 -0.21
CA ILE A 32 21.12 -9.52 0.69
C ILE A 32 20.55 -8.31 -0.05
N LEU A 33 21.02 -8.04 -1.29
CA LEU A 33 20.53 -6.93 -2.09
C LEU A 33 19.04 -7.08 -2.41
N PHE A 34 18.59 -8.29 -2.76
CA PHE A 34 17.17 -8.56 -3.01
C PHE A 34 16.31 -8.30 -1.77
N LEU A 35 16.73 -8.78 -0.59
CA LEU A 35 16.02 -8.54 0.67
C LEU A 35 16.00 -7.05 1.06
N ALA A 36 17.08 -6.32 0.80
CA ALA A 36 17.16 -4.89 1.06
C ALA A 36 16.18 -4.09 0.19
N GLU A 37 16.04 -4.47 -1.09
CA GLU A 37 15.10 -3.84 -2.02
C GLU A 37 13.64 -4.13 -1.62
N GLU A 38 13.30 -5.37 -1.27
CA GLU A 38 11.96 -5.73 -0.78
C GLU A 38 11.60 -4.95 0.49
N LYS A 39 12.55 -4.81 1.43
CA LYS A 39 12.37 -4.01 2.64
C LYS A 39 12.17 -2.53 2.33
N LYS A 40 12.91 -1.99 1.36
CA LYS A 40 12.78 -0.59 0.92
C LYS A 40 11.40 -0.34 0.32
N GLN A 41 10.93 -1.19 -0.60
CA GLN A 41 9.61 -1.07 -1.23
C GLN A 41 8.47 -1.12 -0.20
N ARG A 42 8.59 -2.01 0.78
CA ARG A 42 7.64 -2.11 1.90
C ARG A 42 7.62 -0.87 2.78
N LEU A 43 8.80 -0.31 3.10
CA LEU A 43 8.89 0.93 3.86
C LEU A 43 8.34 2.13 3.08
N GLU A 44 8.60 2.19 1.77
CA GLU A 44 8.05 3.19 0.88
C GLU A 44 6.52 3.14 0.85
N LEU A 45 5.93 1.93 0.74
CA LEU A 45 4.49 1.71 0.85
C LEU A 45 3.92 2.30 2.15
N VAL A 46 4.50 1.94 3.29
CA VAL A 46 4.05 2.44 4.61
C VAL A 46 4.14 3.96 4.69
N ASN A 47 5.22 4.56 4.20
CA ASN A 47 5.40 6.01 4.19
C ASN A 47 4.38 6.71 3.28
N ASN A 48 4.09 6.13 2.12
CA ASN A 48 3.08 6.66 1.20
C ASN A 48 1.68 6.57 1.81
N LEU A 49 1.32 5.45 2.47
CA LEU A 49 0.05 5.31 3.19
C LEU A 49 -0.09 6.35 4.32
N LYS A 50 0.98 6.56 5.11
CA LYS A 50 1.01 7.61 6.14
C LYS A 50 0.86 9.01 5.55
N SER A 51 1.49 9.28 4.41
CA SER A 51 1.37 10.56 3.72
C SER A 51 -0.07 10.81 3.24
N VAL A 52 -0.77 9.79 2.72
CA VAL A 52 -2.20 9.90 2.36
C VAL A 52 -3.05 10.18 3.59
N SER A 53 -2.81 9.48 4.70
CA SER A 53 -3.52 9.70 5.98
C SER A 53 -3.36 11.15 6.45
N GLN A 54 -2.11 11.64 6.50
CA GLN A 54 -1.81 13.01 6.92
C GLN A 54 -2.43 14.04 5.98
N ALA A 55 -2.40 13.79 4.67
CA ALA A 55 -2.99 14.65 3.66
C ALA A 55 -4.52 14.75 3.79
N TYR A 56 -5.18 13.63 4.06
CA TYR A 56 -6.62 13.62 4.30
C TYR A 56 -7.00 14.49 5.50
N TYR A 57 -6.30 14.35 6.63
CA TYR A 57 -6.55 15.17 7.81
C TYR A 57 -6.18 16.64 7.59
N ALA A 58 -5.08 16.93 6.90
CA ALA A 58 -4.68 18.29 6.56
C ALA A 58 -5.73 18.98 5.69
N TYR A 59 -6.24 18.29 4.67
CA TYR A 59 -7.35 18.78 3.85
C TYR A 59 -8.55 19.16 4.72
N TYR A 60 -9.01 18.24 5.58
CA TYR A 60 -10.16 18.48 6.46
C TYR A 60 -9.95 19.67 7.40
N LEU A 61 -8.74 19.81 7.96
CA LEU A 61 -8.42 20.93 8.86
C LEU A 61 -8.42 22.28 8.13
N ASP A 62 -7.95 22.32 6.90
CA ASP A 62 -7.83 23.55 6.11
C ASP A 62 -9.17 24.00 5.51
N THR A 63 -9.97 23.05 5.02
CA THR A 63 -11.23 23.37 4.33
C THR A 63 -12.45 23.30 5.24
N SER A 64 -12.32 22.68 6.43
CA SER A 64 -13.44 22.29 7.29
C SER A 64 -14.49 21.42 6.57
N THR A 65 -14.11 20.79 5.46
CA THR A 65 -14.98 19.94 4.66
C THR A 65 -14.32 18.59 4.41
N GLU A 66 -15.17 17.58 4.38
CA GLU A 66 -14.83 16.23 3.99
C GLU A 66 -14.60 16.13 2.47
N LEU A 67 -13.75 15.19 2.02
CA LEU A 67 -13.55 14.97 0.60
C LEU A 67 -14.87 14.55 -0.10
N PRO A 68 -15.12 14.98 -1.34
CA PRO A 68 -16.35 14.64 -2.05
C PRO A 68 -16.38 13.16 -2.44
N LEU A 69 -17.58 12.59 -2.55
CA LEU A 69 -17.78 11.29 -3.18
C LEU A 69 -17.53 11.39 -4.69
N ILE A 70 -17.17 10.28 -5.33
CA ILE A 70 -17.12 10.19 -6.79
C ILE A 70 -18.54 10.09 -7.33
N ASP A 71 -18.90 10.94 -8.29
CA ASP A 71 -20.21 10.91 -8.95
C ASP A 71 -20.26 9.81 -10.04
N ASN A 72 -20.19 8.54 -9.62
CA ASN A 72 -20.25 7.37 -10.50
C ASN A 72 -21.36 6.37 -10.11
N GLY A 73 -22.23 6.75 -9.18
CA GLY A 73 -23.35 5.93 -8.71
C GLY A 73 -23.02 4.95 -7.58
N ASN A 74 -21.78 4.91 -7.08
CA ASN A 74 -21.47 4.28 -5.80
C ASN A 74 -21.50 5.31 -4.66
N ASN A 75 -21.91 4.89 -3.46
CA ASN A 75 -22.08 5.81 -2.32
C ASN A 75 -20.98 5.66 -1.25
N TRP A 76 -19.90 4.96 -1.58
CA TRP A 76 -18.77 4.75 -0.68
C TRP A 76 -17.48 5.37 -1.20
N GLU A 77 -17.30 5.54 -2.51
CA GLU A 77 -16.02 5.93 -3.07
C GLU A 77 -15.81 7.44 -2.95
N VAL A 78 -14.68 7.82 -2.38
CA VAL A 78 -14.30 9.20 -2.10
C VAL A 78 -13.22 9.62 -3.08
N ASN A 79 -13.39 10.78 -3.70
CA ASN A 79 -12.44 11.33 -4.66
C ASN A 79 -11.19 11.87 -3.93
N PRO A 80 -10.00 11.27 -4.10
CA PRO A 80 -8.76 11.75 -3.49
C PRO A 80 -8.12 12.93 -4.24
N VAL A 81 -8.60 13.31 -5.43
CA VAL A 81 -7.98 14.36 -6.26
C VAL A 81 -7.80 15.71 -5.55
N PRO A 82 -8.72 16.18 -4.68
CA PRO A 82 -8.51 17.41 -3.91
C PRO A 82 -7.30 17.40 -2.96
N LEU A 83 -6.72 16.22 -2.69
CA LEU A 83 -5.44 16.13 -1.97
C LEU A 83 -4.24 16.62 -2.80
N VAL A 84 -4.38 16.66 -4.13
CA VAL A 84 -3.36 17.09 -5.09
C VAL A 84 -3.73 18.44 -5.72
N SER A 85 -5.00 18.66 -6.03
CA SER A 85 -5.45 19.88 -6.70
C SER A 85 -6.87 20.22 -6.29
N ASP A 86 -7.05 21.34 -5.61
CA ASP A 86 -8.35 21.90 -5.26
C ASP A 86 -8.33 23.44 -5.37
N SER A 87 -9.52 24.04 -5.33
CA SER A 87 -9.74 25.48 -5.30
C SER A 87 -10.66 25.90 -4.15
N THR A 88 -11.01 24.98 -3.25
CA THR A 88 -11.78 25.25 -2.03
C THR A 88 -11.11 26.35 -1.20
N ILE A 89 -11.90 27.30 -0.70
CA ILE A 89 -11.41 28.40 0.16
C ILE A 89 -10.71 27.82 1.39
N GLY A 90 -9.52 28.31 1.70
CA GLY A 90 -8.73 27.86 2.85
C GLY A 90 -7.77 26.70 2.56
N TRP A 91 -7.90 26.04 1.41
CA TRP A 91 -6.99 24.96 1.01
C TRP A 91 -5.54 25.44 0.90
N GLN A 92 -4.61 24.72 1.55
CA GLN A 92 -3.17 25.00 1.51
C GLN A 92 -2.39 23.90 0.76
N GLY A 93 -3.09 22.91 0.19
CA GLY A 93 -2.51 21.80 -0.58
C GLY A 93 -2.04 22.23 -1.98
N PRO A 94 -1.26 21.42 -2.73
CA PRO A 94 -1.18 19.95 -2.66
C PRO A 94 -0.59 19.40 -1.38
N TYR A 95 -1.25 18.40 -0.80
CA TYR A 95 -0.77 17.67 0.39
C TYR A 95 0.00 16.39 0.02
N VAL A 96 -0.20 15.88 -1.20
CA VAL A 96 0.55 14.74 -1.76
C VAL A 96 0.99 15.05 -3.19
N SER A 97 2.05 14.40 -3.65
CA SER A 97 2.59 14.57 -5.01
C SER A 97 2.29 13.40 -5.94
N PHE A 98 1.23 12.65 -5.66
CA PHE A 98 0.80 11.55 -6.51
C PHE A 98 0.21 12.08 -7.82
N PRO A 99 0.51 11.46 -8.97
CA PRO A 99 -0.06 11.89 -10.25
C PRO A 99 -1.57 11.61 -10.27
N ILE A 100 -2.37 12.52 -10.80
CA ILE A 100 -3.78 12.25 -11.08
C ILE A 100 -3.86 11.29 -12.28
N LYS A 101 -4.63 10.20 -12.17
CA LYS A 101 -4.81 9.22 -13.26
C LYS A 101 -5.70 9.79 -14.37
N GLU A 102 -5.64 9.17 -15.55
CA GLU A 102 -6.44 9.57 -16.73
C GLU A 102 -7.96 9.58 -16.49
N ASN A 103 -8.45 8.81 -15.51
CA ASN A 103 -9.87 8.81 -15.13
C ASN A 103 -10.30 10.08 -14.36
N GLY A 104 -9.36 10.93 -13.94
CA GLY A 104 -9.63 12.20 -13.26
C GLY A 104 -10.20 12.08 -11.85
N VAL A 105 -10.31 10.87 -11.30
CA VAL A 105 -10.98 10.60 -10.00
C VAL A 105 -10.16 9.68 -9.09
N SER A 106 -8.94 9.33 -9.49
CA SER A 106 -8.04 8.49 -8.70
C SER A 106 -6.59 8.99 -8.83
N LEU A 107 -5.75 8.62 -7.87
CA LEU A 107 -4.34 8.97 -7.86
C LEU A 107 -3.49 7.76 -8.27
N GLY A 108 -2.35 8.00 -8.91
CA GLY A 108 -1.34 6.98 -9.14
C GLY A 108 -0.59 6.67 -7.85
N PHE A 109 -0.31 5.40 -7.62
CA PHE A 109 0.35 4.96 -6.40
C PHE A 109 1.36 3.88 -6.77
N ASN A 110 2.64 4.07 -6.41
CA ASN A 110 3.72 3.21 -6.87
C ASN A 110 3.48 1.75 -6.48
N GLY A 111 3.58 0.82 -7.44
CA GLY A 111 3.28 -0.60 -7.26
C GLY A 111 1.80 -0.98 -7.37
N PHE A 112 0.90 -0.03 -7.62
CA PHE A 112 -0.54 -0.23 -7.72
C PHE A 112 -1.11 0.47 -8.97
N ASP A 113 -2.27 0.01 -9.44
CA ASP A 113 -2.94 0.59 -10.62
C ASP A 113 -3.39 2.03 -10.32
N HIS A 114 -4.04 2.21 -9.17
CA HIS A 114 -4.47 3.49 -8.62
C HIS A 114 -4.83 3.40 -7.13
N LEU A 115 -4.90 4.57 -6.51
CA LEU A 115 -5.41 4.84 -5.18
C LEU A 115 -6.72 5.62 -5.28
N THR A 116 -7.71 5.15 -4.53
CA THR A 116 -8.95 5.85 -4.21
C THR A 116 -9.17 5.82 -2.70
N LEU A 117 -10.20 6.48 -2.21
CA LEU A 117 -10.60 6.44 -0.81
C LEU A 117 -12.02 5.85 -0.72
N ALA A 118 -12.38 5.31 0.43
CA ALA A 118 -13.72 4.79 0.69
C ALA A 118 -14.23 5.22 2.06
N ARG A 119 -15.55 5.40 2.17
CA ARG A 119 -16.27 5.59 3.44
C ARG A 119 -17.14 4.39 3.72
N ALA A 120 -16.74 3.63 4.73
CA ALA A 120 -17.44 2.43 5.15
C ALA A 120 -17.34 2.23 6.66
N THR A 121 -18.26 1.44 7.18
CA THR A 121 -18.20 0.97 8.56
C THR A 121 -17.12 -0.09 8.74
N ASN A 122 -16.79 -0.40 9.99
CA ASN A 122 -15.87 -1.49 10.33
C ASN A 122 -16.53 -2.89 10.30
N GLN A 123 -17.79 -3.02 9.85
CA GLN A 123 -18.39 -4.34 9.67
C GLN A 123 -17.53 -5.21 8.75
N LYS A 124 -17.61 -6.53 8.90
CA LYS A 124 -16.85 -7.46 8.05
C LYS A 124 -17.26 -7.29 6.58
N TRP A 125 -16.28 -7.06 5.71
CA TRP A 125 -16.43 -7.02 4.25
C TRP A 125 -15.08 -7.34 3.60
N ASN A 126 -15.12 -8.01 2.45
CA ASN A 126 -13.96 -8.51 1.71
C ASN A 126 -14.18 -8.42 0.19
N SER A 127 -15.17 -7.65 -0.26
CA SER A 127 -15.43 -7.40 -1.68
C SER A 127 -15.97 -5.98 -1.88
N LEU A 128 -15.89 -5.44 -3.09
CA LEU A 128 -16.51 -4.14 -3.40
C LEU A 128 -18.03 -4.16 -3.24
N LYS A 129 -18.68 -5.31 -3.45
CA LYS A 129 -20.12 -5.48 -3.25
C LYS A 129 -20.50 -5.42 -1.78
N ASP A 130 -19.66 -5.97 -0.91
CA ASP A 130 -19.87 -5.91 0.54
C ASP A 130 -19.48 -4.53 1.08
N LEU A 131 -18.47 -3.89 0.51
CA LEU A 131 -18.11 -2.51 0.81
C LEU A 131 -19.26 -1.55 0.50
N GLU A 132 -19.96 -1.73 -0.63
CA GLU A 132 -21.16 -0.95 -0.96
C GLU A 132 -22.25 -1.14 0.13
N GLN A 133 -22.51 -2.36 0.57
CA GLN A 133 -23.47 -2.63 1.65
C GLN A 133 -23.01 -2.06 3.01
N ALA A 134 -21.70 -2.08 3.25
CA ALA A 134 -21.05 -1.54 4.44
C ALA A 134 -20.83 -0.03 4.38
N SER A 135 -21.24 0.62 3.28
CA SER A 135 -21.04 2.05 3.07
C SER A 135 -21.73 2.86 4.16
N CYS A 136 -21.11 3.99 4.49
CA CYS A 136 -21.66 4.94 5.44
C CYS A 136 -23.01 5.52 5.02
N TYR A 137 -23.31 5.48 3.71
CA TYR A 137 -24.55 6.01 3.16
C TYR A 137 -25.71 5.00 3.24
N ASN A 138 -25.43 3.71 3.04
CA ASN A 138 -26.48 2.68 2.96
C ASN A 138 -26.95 2.20 4.35
N ILE A 139 -26.17 2.47 5.40
CA ILE A 139 -26.49 2.00 6.75
C ILE A 139 -27.32 3.04 7.49
N LYS A 140 -28.63 2.79 7.57
CA LYS A 140 -29.59 3.55 8.41
C LYS A 140 -29.41 3.37 9.93
N GLN A 141 -28.26 2.89 10.41
CA GLN A 141 -28.11 2.56 11.84
C GLN A 141 -27.47 3.71 12.61
N GLU A 142 -28.25 4.27 13.54
CA GLU A 142 -27.93 5.41 14.41
C GLU A 142 -26.66 5.19 15.27
N ASP A 143 -26.12 3.97 15.34
CA ASP A 143 -25.01 3.60 16.22
C ASP A 143 -23.71 3.18 15.50
N LYS A 144 -23.63 3.24 14.17
CA LYS A 144 -22.42 2.79 13.47
C LYS A 144 -21.44 3.91 13.18
N LYS A 145 -20.20 3.67 13.63
CA LYS A 145 -19.05 4.51 13.31
C LYS A 145 -18.65 4.33 11.85
N CYS A 146 -18.39 5.46 11.21
CA CYS A 146 -17.88 5.54 9.86
C CYS A 146 -16.38 5.73 9.87
N TYR A 147 -15.70 5.11 8.92
CA TYR A 147 -14.26 5.15 8.77
C TYR A 147 -13.90 5.49 7.33
N THR A 148 -12.80 6.20 7.18
CA THR A 148 -12.18 6.43 5.87
C THR A 148 -11.12 5.37 5.63
N TRP A 149 -11.16 4.75 4.46
CA TRP A 149 -10.25 3.69 4.05
C TRP A 149 -9.46 4.14 2.82
N ILE A 150 -8.16 3.86 2.78
CA ILE A 150 -7.40 3.87 1.53
C ILE A 150 -7.76 2.60 0.77
N VAL A 151 -8.12 2.75 -0.51
CA VAL A 151 -8.37 1.64 -1.42
C VAL A 151 -7.29 1.64 -2.48
N LEU A 152 -6.43 0.62 -2.44
CA LEU A 152 -5.39 0.41 -3.44
C LEU A 152 -5.79 -0.74 -4.35
N ARG A 153 -5.89 -0.49 -5.65
CA ARG A 153 -6.10 -1.55 -6.63
C ARG A 153 -4.76 -2.09 -7.13
N ALA A 154 -4.55 -3.38 -7.00
CA ALA A 154 -3.39 -4.08 -7.54
C ALA A 154 -3.82 -5.12 -8.58
N GLY A 155 -2.88 -5.48 -9.46
CA GLY A 155 -3.02 -6.67 -10.30
C GLY A 155 -2.91 -7.98 -9.51
N ASP A 156 -3.24 -9.09 -10.17
CA ASP A 156 -3.26 -10.42 -9.56
C ASP A 156 -1.87 -10.76 -8.95
N LYS A 157 -1.80 -11.05 -7.63
CA LYS A 157 -0.66 -11.61 -6.84
C LYS A 157 0.21 -10.67 -5.99
N LEU A 158 -0.16 -9.40 -5.77
CA LEU A 158 0.60 -8.53 -4.86
C LEU A 158 -0.09 -8.31 -3.49
N VAL A 159 -1.42 -8.36 -3.44
CA VAL A 159 -2.20 -7.90 -2.28
C VAL A 159 -2.02 -8.78 -1.05
N ASP A 160 -1.99 -10.10 -1.18
CA ASP A 160 -1.92 -11.05 -0.06
C ASP A 160 -0.68 -10.83 0.82
N LYS A 161 0.50 -10.78 0.18
CA LYS A 161 1.78 -10.58 0.87
C LYS A 161 1.88 -9.20 1.52
N LEU A 162 1.31 -8.19 0.87
CA LEU A 162 1.31 -6.82 1.40
C LEU A 162 0.34 -6.66 2.56
N ALA A 163 -0.84 -7.27 2.50
CA ALA A 163 -1.80 -7.26 3.60
C ALA A 163 -1.20 -7.87 4.87
N VAL A 164 -0.58 -9.06 4.75
CA VAL A 164 0.11 -9.71 5.89
C VAL A 164 1.23 -8.84 6.44
N TYR A 165 2.04 -8.22 5.57
CA TYR A 165 3.12 -7.33 6.01
C TYR A 165 2.60 -6.08 6.74
N LEU A 166 1.52 -5.47 6.26
CA LEU A 166 0.95 -4.27 6.87
C LEU A 166 0.27 -4.58 8.20
N GLU A 167 -0.44 -5.70 8.32
CA GLU A 167 -0.97 -6.20 9.60
C GLU A 167 0.17 -6.41 10.62
N ASP A 168 1.24 -7.09 10.21
CA ASP A 168 2.44 -7.29 11.04
C ASP A 168 3.08 -5.95 11.46
N TYR A 169 3.02 -4.92 10.59
CA TYR A 169 3.55 -3.59 10.89
C TYR A 169 2.66 -2.78 11.86
N ILE A 170 1.35 -2.97 11.79
CA ILE A 170 0.35 -2.24 12.61
C ILE A 170 0.19 -2.88 14.01
N ASN A 171 0.78 -4.05 14.25
CA ASN A 171 0.79 -4.79 15.53
C ASN A 171 -0.60 -5.21 16.02
N GLU A 172 -1.53 -5.49 15.12
CA GLU A 172 -2.84 -6.05 15.47
C GLU A 172 -2.83 -7.59 15.31
N GLU A 173 -3.72 -8.29 16.02
CA GLU A 173 -3.90 -9.72 15.82
C GLU A 173 -4.30 -9.96 14.37
N LYS A 174 -3.51 -10.76 13.63
CA LYS A 174 -3.66 -10.98 12.19
C LYS A 174 -5.11 -11.30 11.81
N ASN A 175 -5.84 -10.31 11.29
CA ASN A 175 -7.20 -10.53 10.82
C ASN A 175 -7.50 -9.66 9.60
N ILE A 176 -7.16 -10.21 8.43
CA ILE A 176 -7.36 -9.56 7.13
C ILE A 176 -8.84 -9.37 6.73
N GLU A 177 -9.78 -9.91 7.50
CA GLU A 177 -11.22 -9.86 7.19
C GLU A 177 -11.97 -8.79 8.00
N ASP A 178 -11.48 -8.43 9.19
CA ASP A 178 -12.13 -7.44 10.07
C ASP A 178 -11.18 -6.40 10.67
N GLY A 179 -9.87 -6.54 10.47
CA GLY A 179 -8.84 -5.62 10.94
C GLY A 179 -8.78 -4.30 10.20
N LYS A 180 -7.78 -3.49 10.56
CA LYS A 180 -7.49 -2.19 9.91
C LYS A 180 -6.84 -2.34 8.56
N VAL A 181 -6.31 -3.51 8.22
CA VAL A 181 -5.87 -3.84 6.86
C VAL A 181 -6.69 -5.01 6.36
N ARG A 182 -7.28 -4.84 5.18
CA ARG A 182 -8.10 -5.88 4.56
C ARG A 182 -7.66 -6.15 3.14
N ALA A 183 -7.88 -7.36 2.68
CA ALA A 183 -7.71 -7.75 1.28
C ALA A 183 -9.05 -8.17 0.70
N SER A 184 -9.31 -7.86 -0.56
CA SER A 184 -10.47 -8.43 -1.25
C SER A 184 -10.29 -9.92 -1.52
N ASP A 185 -11.40 -10.66 -1.63
CA ASP A 185 -11.41 -12.10 -1.94
C ASP A 185 -10.76 -12.45 -3.28
N ASP A 186 -10.83 -11.52 -4.24
CA ASP A 186 -10.17 -11.65 -5.54
C ASP A 186 -8.71 -11.15 -5.52
N TYR A 187 -8.22 -10.69 -4.37
CA TYR A 187 -6.87 -10.15 -4.15
C TYR A 187 -6.49 -9.02 -5.10
N LYS A 188 -7.48 -8.25 -5.55
CA LYS A 188 -7.28 -7.05 -6.39
C LYS A 188 -7.28 -5.76 -5.61
N TYR A 189 -7.78 -5.76 -4.38
CA TYR A 189 -7.89 -4.57 -3.56
C TYR A 189 -7.26 -4.79 -2.20
N LEU A 190 -6.42 -3.83 -1.80
CA LEU A 190 -5.90 -3.67 -0.46
C LEU A 190 -6.60 -2.46 0.17
N PHE A 191 -7.14 -2.66 1.36
CA PHE A 191 -7.84 -1.64 2.12
C PHE A 191 -7.06 -1.33 3.39
N VAL A 192 -6.88 -0.06 3.71
CA VAL A 192 -6.17 0.37 4.92
C VAL A 192 -6.99 1.46 5.62
N GLU A 193 -7.42 1.21 6.85
CA GLU A 193 -8.16 2.18 7.66
C GLU A 193 -7.27 3.40 7.96
N LEU A 194 -7.76 4.60 7.62
CA LEU A 194 -7.13 5.87 8.01
C LEU A 194 -7.53 6.28 9.43
N GLY A 195 -8.80 6.06 9.77
CA GLY A 195 -9.41 6.40 11.05
C GLY A 195 -10.89 6.75 10.90
N LEU A 196 -11.47 7.29 11.97
CA LEU A 196 -12.87 7.71 12.01
C LEU A 196 -13.14 8.84 11.01
N SER A 197 -14.27 8.74 10.32
CA SER A 197 -14.80 9.76 9.42
C SER A 197 -15.96 10.48 10.11
N ASP A 198 -16.00 11.81 10.00
CA ASP A 198 -16.97 12.67 10.71
C ASP A 198 -18.32 12.81 9.96
N VAL A 199 -18.66 11.86 9.08
CA VAL A 199 -19.85 11.89 8.18
C VAL A 199 -21.20 11.98 8.94
N ASN A 200 -21.20 11.85 10.27
CA ASN A 200 -22.38 11.94 11.12
C ASN A 200 -22.56 13.30 11.82
N ARG A 201 -22.02 14.40 11.27
CA ARG A 201 -22.35 15.77 11.69
C ARG A 201 -22.91 16.62 10.57
#